data_AF-A0A847ZFQ9-F1
#
_entry.id   AF-A0A847ZFQ9-F1
#
_cell.length_a   1.000
_cell.length_b   1.000
_cell.length_c   1.000
_cell.angle_alpha   90.00
_cell.angle_beta   90.00
_cell.angle_gamma   90.00
#
_symmetry.space_group_name_H-M   'P 1'
#
loop_
_entity.id
_entity.type
_entity.pdbx_description
1 polymer ?
#
loop_
_entity_poly.entity_id
_entity_poly.type
_entity_poly.pdbx_seq_one_letter_code
_entity_poly.pdbx_strand_id
1 'polypeptide(L)'
;MKSNDCSNESKPPGIPLVVIGSPTATGKTRLALQLAESLGAEIVNADSLQVYRYLDIGTAKPTREERNRVRHHLIDVVNPDEEYNAALYSEQARGIIAKLAGEGRPALVVGGTGLYIRALLQGIIDTPPVDENIRKHYKELRDRYGRAYVFGLLRKRDPLAADRLNPNDSVRVIRALEVLDQSGQSILELQKKHRFADCPYTVLKIGLCVERDE
;
A
#
# COMPACT_ATOMS: atom_id res chain seq x y z
N MET A 1 23.59 5.74 -3.59
CA MET A 1 22.83 4.90 -2.63
C MET A 1 22.51 3.59 -3.32
N LYS A 2 22.83 2.47 -2.67
CA LYS A 2 23.06 1.15 -3.28
C LYS A 2 21.87 0.65 -4.13
N SER A 3 22.16 0.40 -5.39
CA SER A 3 21.39 -0.45 -6.30
C SER A 3 21.31 -1.85 -5.71
N ASN A 4 20.11 -2.31 -5.38
CA ASN A 4 19.89 -3.74 -5.15
C ASN A 4 19.69 -4.39 -6.51
N ASP A 5 20.80 -4.86 -7.08
CA ASP A 5 20.78 -5.79 -8.22
C ASP A 5 20.09 -7.08 -7.79
N CYS A 6 18.89 -7.31 -8.36
CA CYS A 6 18.24 -8.60 -8.35
C CYS A 6 18.78 -9.42 -9.53
N SER A 7 20.03 -9.88 -9.44
CA SER A 7 20.58 -10.89 -10.35
C SER A 7 20.08 -12.28 -9.92
N ASN A 8 18.89 -12.65 -10.39
CA ASN A 8 18.41 -14.04 -10.34
C ASN A 8 17.95 -14.41 -11.76
N GLU A 9 18.85 -14.99 -12.55
CA GLU A 9 18.76 -15.22 -14.01
C GLU A 9 17.75 -16.30 -14.46
N SER A 10 16.83 -16.76 -13.61
CA SER A 10 15.88 -17.84 -13.94
C SER A 10 14.40 -17.46 -13.86
N LYS A 11 14.06 -16.21 -13.54
CA LYS A 11 12.66 -15.76 -13.50
C LYS A 11 12.28 -15.16 -14.87
N PRO A 12 11.15 -15.57 -15.50
CA PRO A 12 10.66 -14.88 -16.69
C PRO A 12 10.50 -13.38 -16.38
N PRO A 13 10.75 -12.49 -17.36
CA PRO A 13 10.68 -11.05 -17.12
C PRO A 13 9.29 -10.70 -16.58
N GLY A 14 9.28 -10.04 -15.42
CA GLY A 14 8.03 -9.63 -14.78
C GLY A 14 7.26 -8.64 -15.66
N ILE A 15 5.95 -8.54 -15.44
CA ILE A 15 5.08 -7.61 -16.17
C ILE A 15 5.66 -6.19 -16.06
N PRO A 16 5.93 -5.49 -17.19
CA PRO A 16 6.42 -4.11 -17.15
C PRO A 16 5.43 -3.20 -16.43
N LEU A 17 5.90 -2.43 -15.45
CA LEU A 17 5.05 -1.56 -14.64
C LEU A 17 5.74 -0.22 -14.40
N VAL A 18 5.08 0.88 -14.76
CA VAL A 18 5.55 2.23 -14.41
C VAL A 18 4.81 2.70 -13.16
N VAL A 19 5.55 3.18 -12.17
CA VAL A 19 4.99 3.74 -10.94
C VAL A 19 5.39 5.21 -10.84
N ILE A 20 4.40 6.11 -10.82
CA ILE A 20 4.58 7.55 -10.64
C ILE A 20 4.16 7.91 -9.22
N GLY A 21 5.14 8.20 -8.37
CA GLY A 21 4.93 8.57 -6.97
C GLY A 21 5.64 9.87 -6.61
N SER A 22 4.97 10.79 -5.94
CA SER A 22 5.55 12.05 -5.42
C SER A 22 4.67 12.64 -4.30
N PRO A 23 5.08 13.74 -3.63
CA PRO A 23 4.19 14.49 -2.76
C PRO A 23 2.93 14.99 -3.50
N THR A 24 1.87 15.35 -2.76
CA THR A 24 0.67 15.99 -3.32
C THR A 24 1.03 17.33 -3.99
N ALA A 25 0.31 17.72 -5.05
CA ALA A 25 0.46 18.99 -5.78
C ALA A 25 1.71 19.19 -6.66
N THR A 26 2.46 18.13 -7.01
CA THR A 26 3.65 18.26 -7.89
C THR A 26 3.37 18.07 -9.39
N GLY A 27 2.12 18.24 -9.86
CA GLY A 27 1.76 18.06 -11.28
C GLY A 27 1.69 16.61 -11.79
N LYS A 28 1.60 15.61 -10.90
CA LYS A 28 1.56 14.18 -11.27
C LYS A 28 0.51 13.84 -12.32
N THR A 29 -0.72 14.34 -12.13
CA THR A 29 -1.87 13.96 -12.96
C THR A 29 -1.61 14.34 -14.42
N ARG A 30 -1.06 15.53 -14.66
CA ARG A 30 -0.71 15.98 -16.02
C ARG A 30 0.32 15.07 -16.67
N LEU A 31 1.42 14.75 -15.97
CA LEU A 31 2.45 13.85 -16.49
C LEU A 31 1.91 12.45 -16.75
N ALA A 32 1.13 11.92 -15.80
CA ALA A 32 0.52 10.60 -15.91
C ALA A 32 -0.40 10.49 -17.12
N LEU A 33 -1.25 11.49 -17.37
CA LEU A 33 -2.13 11.54 -18.53
C LEU A 33 -1.34 11.55 -19.84
N GLN A 34 -0.35 12.44 -19.97
CA GLN A 34 0.46 12.54 -21.19
C GLN A 34 1.22 11.22 -21.47
N LEU A 35 1.80 10.62 -20.43
CA LEU A 35 2.52 9.37 -20.58
C LEU A 35 1.57 8.22 -20.94
N ALA A 36 0.41 8.14 -20.29
CA ALA A 36 -0.57 7.11 -20.58
C ALA A 36 -1.13 7.21 -22.01
N GLU A 37 -1.44 8.43 -22.49
CA GLU A 37 -1.84 8.68 -23.87
C GLU A 37 -0.75 8.24 -24.87
N SER A 38 0.50 8.61 -24.63
CA SER A 38 1.61 8.24 -25.54
C SER A 38 1.91 6.74 -25.59
N LEU A 39 1.65 6.02 -24.51
CA LEU A 39 1.94 4.59 -24.38
C LEU A 39 0.72 3.71 -24.68
N GLY A 40 -0.46 4.30 -24.92
CA GLY A 40 -1.73 3.56 -25.02
C GLY A 40 -2.07 2.82 -23.72
N ALA A 41 -1.60 3.34 -22.60
CA ALA A 41 -1.65 2.69 -21.30
C ALA A 41 -2.86 3.14 -20.48
N GLU A 42 -3.23 2.35 -19.46
CA GLU A 42 -4.27 2.71 -18.51
C GLU A 42 -3.70 3.04 -17.12
N ILE A 43 -4.39 3.88 -16.37
CA ILE A 43 -3.94 4.35 -15.06
C ILE A 43 -4.60 3.53 -13.96
N VAL A 44 -3.80 2.96 -13.06
CA VAL A 44 -4.23 2.34 -11.81
C VAL A 44 -3.95 3.32 -10.68
N ASN A 45 -5.00 3.88 -10.09
CA ASN A 45 -4.88 4.83 -8.97
C ASN A 45 -4.16 4.16 -7.78
N ALA A 46 -3.33 4.90 -7.05
CA ALA A 46 -2.66 4.48 -5.81
C ALA A 46 -2.79 5.54 -4.71
N ASP A 47 -3.96 6.18 -4.65
CA ASP A 47 -4.36 7.13 -3.61
C ASP A 47 -5.49 6.57 -2.75
N SER A 48 -5.25 6.45 -1.44
CA SER A 48 -6.18 5.88 -0.47
C SER A 48 -7.47 6.67 -0.25
N LEU A 49 -7.54 7.93 -0.70
CA LEU A 49 -8.75 8.74 -0.58
C LEU A 49 -9.55 8.77 -1.88
N GLN A 50 -8.89 8.67 -3.03
CA GLN A 50 -9.56 8.71 -4.34
C GLN A 50 -10.37 7.44 -4.66
N VAL A 51 -10.16 6.36 -3.92
CA VAL A 51 -10.95 5.11 -4.01
C VAL A 51 -12.41 5.31 -3.57
N TYR A 52 -12.69 6.31 -2.74
CA TYR A 52 -14.00 6.55 -2.14
C TYR A 52 -14.90 7.39 -3.02
N ARG A 53 -16.14 6.94 -3.25
CA ARG A 53 -17.18 7.68 -3.98
C ARG A 53 -17.50 9.01 -3.30
N TYR A 54 -17.95 9.99 -4.09
CA TYR A 54 -18.43 11.32 -3.66
C TYR A 54 -17.37 12.27 -3.04
N LEU A 55 -16.21 11.76 -2.63
CA LEU A 55 -15.12 12.56 -2.07
C LEU A 55 -14.23 13.17 -3.16
N ASP A 56 -14.78 14.00 -4.05
CA ASP A 56 -14.07 14.44 -5.27
C ASP A 56 -13.12 15.62 -5.03
N ILE A 57 -13.63 16.71 -4.43
CA ILE A 57 -12.90 17.98 -4.31
C ILE A 57 -11.73 17.87 -3.32
N GLY A 58 -12.00 17.37 -2.12
CA GLY A 58 -11.00 17.29 -1.04
C GLY A 58 -9.86 16.30 -1.29
N THR A 59 -9.99 15.42 -2.29
CA THR A 59 -9.00 14.37 -2.60
C THR A 59 -8.27 14.63 -3.91
N ALA A 60 -8.54 15.77 -4.55
CA ALA A 60 -7.98 16.16 -5.84
C ALA A 60 -8.10 15.04 -6.90
N LYS A 61 -9.25 14.37 -6.97
CA LYS A 61 -9.50 13.35 -7.99
C LYS A 61 -9.37 13.95 -9.40
N PRO A 62 -8.88 13.16 -10.37
CA PRO A 62 -8.96 13.54 -11.77
C PRO A 62 -10.39 13.93 -12.14
N THR A 63 -10.52 15.01 -12.88
CA THR A 63 -11.79 15.52 -13.43
C THR A 63 -12.41 14.52 -14.41
N ARG A 64 -13.69 14.70 -14.76
CA ARG A 64 -14.35 13.81 -15.73
C ARG A 64 -13.68 13.89 -17.10
N GLU A 65 -13.26 15.08 -17.49
CA GLU A 65 -12.52 15.37 -18.72
C GLU A 65 -11.21 14.58 -18.76
N GLU A 66 -10.44 14.58 -17.66
CA GLU A 66 -9.20 13.81 -17.55
C GLU A 66 -9.44 12.29 -17.58
N ARG A 67 -10.49 11.81 -16.91
CA ARG A 67 -10.87 10.38 -16.90
C ARG A 67 -11.40 9.90 -18.25
N ASN A 68 -11.94 10.80 -19.08
CA ASN A 68 -12.39 10.47 -20.43
C ASN A 68 -11.22 10.34 -21.42
N ARG A 69 -10.08 10.99 -21.14
CA ARG A 69 -8.87 10.91 -21.98
C ARG A 69 -8.15 9.57 -21.82
N VAL A 70 -8.07 9.07 -20.59
CA VAL A 70 -7.41 7.80 -20.25
C VAL A 70 -8.26 7.07 -19.22
N ARG A 71 -8.46 5.76 -19.39
CA ARG A 71 -9.16 4.96 -18.38
C ARG A 71 -8.38 4.94 -17.06
N HIS A 72 -9.06 5.31 -15.98
CA HIS A 72 -8.56 5.22 -14.62
C HIS A 72 -9.27 4.09 -13.88
N HIS A 73 -8.51 3.25 -13.19
CA HIS A 73 -8.99 2.20 -12.30
C HIS A 73 -8.82 2.61 -10.84
N LEU A 74 -9.57 1.95 -9.96
CA LEU A 74 -9.50 2.14 -8.51
C LEU A 74 -9.79 3.58 -8.06
N ILE A 75 -10.70 4.24 -8.78
CA ILE A 75 -11.34 5.50 -8.38
C ILE A 75 -12.83 5.19 -8.21
N ASP A 76 -13.44 5.73 -7.15
CA ASP A 76 -14.88 5.56 -6.89
C ASP A 76 -15.31 4.07 -6.79
N VAL A 77 -14.45 3.22 -6.22
CA VAL A 77 -14.68 1.77 -6.10
C VAL A 77 -15.39 1.37 -4.82
N VAL A 78 -15.39 2.21 -3.79
CA VAL A 78 -16.04 1.95 -2.49
C VAL A 78 -16.84 3.16 -1.98
N ASN A 79 -17.84 2.94 -1.15
CA ASN A 79 -18.57 4.00 -0.46
C ASN A 79 -17.78 4.51 0.77
N PRO A 80 -17.99 5.77 1.21
CA PRO A 80 -17.27 6.36 2.35
C PRO A 80 -17.36 5.62 3.69
N ASP A 81 -18.42 4.83 3.89
CA ASP A 81 -18.68 4.03 5.08
C ASP A 81 -18.10 2.61 5.01
N GLU A 82 -17.47 2.24 3.89
CA GLU A 82 -16.85 0.93 3.70
C GLU A 82 -15.35 0.97 4.00
N GLU A 83 -14.84 -0.10 4.63
CA GLU A 83 -13.40 -0.23 4.85
C GLU A 83 -12.66 -0.55 3.54
N TYR A 84 -11.58 0.18 3.28
CA TYR A 84 -10.69 -0.10 2.15
C TYR A 84 -9.23 -0.02 2.58
N ASN A 85 -8.54 -1.16 2.51
CA ASN A 85 -7.20 -1.32 3.05
C ASN A 85 -6.19 -1.72 1.96
N ALA A 86 -4.91 -1.77 2.32
CA ALA A 86 -3.84 -2.07 1.37
C ALA A 86 -3.94 -3.49 0.78
N ALA A 87 -4.58 -4.44 1.48
CA ALA A 87 -4.78 -5.82 1.00
C ALA A 87 -5.77 -5.86 -0.15
N LEU A 88 -6.93 -5.27 0.05
CA LEU A 88 -7.95 -5.11 -0.99
C LEU A 88 -7.39 -4.34 -2.20
N TYR A 89 -6.67 -3.25 -1.93
CA TYR A 89 -5.98 -2.49 -2.97
C TYR A 89 -5.02 -3.38 -3.79
N SER A 90 -4.12 -4.09 -3.11
CA SER A 90 -3.10 -4.89 -3.78
C SER A 90 -3.71 -6.01 -4.61
N GLU A 91 -4.73 -6.68 -4.09
CA GLU A 91 -5.46 -7.73 -4.81
C GLU A 91 -6.11 -7.18 -6.09
N GLN A 92 -6.90 -6.11 -5.96
CA GLN A 92 -7.61 -5.52 -7.09
C GLN A 92 -6.64 -4.94 -8.12
N ALA A 93 -5.62 -4.20 -7.69
CA ALA A 93 -4.60 -3.63 -8.56
C ALA A 93 -3.82 -4.72 -9.31
N ARG A 94 -3.43 -5.82 -8.64
CA ARG A 94 -2.75 -6.96 -9.27
C ARG A 94 -3.62 -7.60 -10.34
N GLY A 95 -4.92 -7.80 -10.06
CA GLY A 95 -5.88 -8.34 -11.02
C GLY A 95 -6.03 -7.46 -12.26
N ILE A 96 -6.15 -6.15 -12.08
CA ILE A 96 -6.23 -5.17 -13.19
C ILE A 96 -4.96 -5.21 -14.03
N ILE A 97 -3.78 -5.13 -13.40
CA ILE A 97 -2.50 -5.11 -14.12
C ILE A 97 -2.28 -6.41 -14.90
N ALA A 98 -2.62 -7.57 -14.30
CA ALA A 98 -2.52 -8.86 -14.98
C ALA A 98 -3.46 -8.94 -16.19
N LYS A 99 -4.69 -8.44 -16.06
CA LYS A 99 -5.64 -8.34 -17.18
C LYS A 99 -5.09 -7.47 -18.31
N LEU A 100 -4.63 -6.25 -17.99
CA LEU A 100 -4.08 -5.33 -18.99
C LEU A 100 -2.86 -5.93 -19.69
N ALA A 101 -1.97 -6.57 -18.95
CA ALA A 101 -0.82 -7.27 -19.53
C ALA A 101 -1.25 -8.41 -20.48
N GLY A 102 -2.28 -9.18 -20.13
CA GLY A 102 -2.85 -10.21 -21.01
C GLY A 102 -3.49 -9.65 -22.29
N GLU A 103 -3.94 -8.39 -22.26
CA GLU A 103 -4.46 -7.65 -23.41
C GLU A 103 -3.35 -6.91 -24.20
N GLY A 104 -2.08 -7.02 -23.78
CA GLY A 104 -0.96 -6.29 -24.39
C GLY A 104 -0.96 -4.79 -24.10
N ARG A 105 -1.68 -4.36 -23.05
CA ARG A 105 -1.88 -2.95 -22.69
C ARG A 105 -1.02 -2.59 -21.48
N PRO A 106 -0.17 -1.54 -21.55
CA PRO A 106 0.64 -1.16 -20.40
C PRO A 106 -0.19 -0.56 -19.27
N ALA A 107 0.30 -0.68 -18.04
CA ALA A 107 -0.31 -0.09 -16.84
C ALA A 107 0.62 0.95 -16.20
N LEU A 108 0.04 2.10 -15.82
CA LEU A 108 0.71 3.12 -15.00
C LEU A 108 0.06 3.17 -13.62
N VAL A 109 0.83 2.93 -12.57
CA VAL A 109 0.38 3.12 -11.19
C VAL A 109 0.68 4.55 -10.78
N VAL A 110 -0.35 5.32 -10.42
CA VAL A 110 -0.22 6.75 -10.16
C VAL A 110 -0.84 7.08 -8.81
N GLY A 111 -0.07 7.67 -7.89
CA GLY A 111 -0.61 8.05 -6.58
C GLY A 111 0.45 8.43 -5.56
N GLY A 112 -0.01 8.72 -4.33
CA GLY A 112 0.86 9.13 -3.22
C GLY A 112 0.89 8.15 -2.05
N THR A 113 0.06 7.11 -2.05
CA THR A 113 -0.06 6.23 -0.88
C THR A 113 1.07 5.19 -0.88
N GLY A 114 2.16 5.51 -0.18
CA GLY A 114 3.34 4.64 -0.12
C GLY A 114 3.04 3.20 0.34
N LEU A 115 2.06 3.03 1.24
CA LEU A 115 1.62 1.70 1.69
C LEU A 115 0.99 0.88 0.56
N TYR A 116 0.16 1.50 -0.29
CA TYR A 116 -0.48 0.84 -1.44
C TYR A 116 0.55 0.41 -2.47
N ILE A 117 1.47 1.33 -2.83
CA ILE A 117 2.56 1.02 -3.76
C ILE A 117 3.43 -0.11 -3.21
N ARG A 118 3.74 -0.08 -1.91
CA ARG A 118 4.52 -1.15 -1.27
C ARG A 118 3.78 -2.48 -1.30
N ALA A 119 2.50 -2.49 -0.93
CA ALA A 119 1.66 -3.69 -0.96
C ALA A 119 1.58 -4.31 -2.36
N LEU A 120 1.34 -3.48 -3.38
CA LEU A 120 1.30 -3.91 -4.77
C LEU A 120 2.61 -4.59 -5.20
N LEU A 121 3.74 -3.93 -4.95
CA LEU A 121 5.05 -4.37 -5.43
C LEU A 121 5.66 -5.51 -4.61
N GLN A 122 5.40 -5.55 -3.31
CA GLN A 122 6.07 -6.46 -2.39
C GLN A 122 5.14 -7.54 -1.83
N GLY A 123 3.84 -7.47 -2.13
CA GLY A 123 2.79 -8.27 -1.52
C GLY A 123 2.45 -7.80 -0.10
N ILE A 124 1.42 -8.41 0.46
CA ILE A 124 1.03 -8.21 1.86
C ILE A 124 1.29 -9.50 2.62
N ILE A 125 1.87 -9.31 3.80
CA ILE A 125 2.16 -10.41 4.72
C ILE A 125 0.82 -11.02 5.11
N ASP A 126 0.68 -12.31 4.85
CA ASP A 126 -0.45 -13.08 5.31
C ASP A 126 -0.46 -13.07 6.85
N THR A 127 -1.38 -12.31 7.41
CA THR A 127 -1.60 -12.18 8.85
C THR A 127 -3.07 -12.41 9.12
N PRO A 128 -3.44 -13.01 10.26
CA PRO A 128 -4.83 -13.22 10.61
C PRO A 128 -5.65 -11.93 10.44
N PRO A 129 -6.92 -12.02 9.99
CA PRO A 129 -7.76 -10.85 9.85
C PRO A 129 -7.93 -10.13 11.19
N VAL A 130 -8.36 -8.87 11.12
CA VAL A 130 -8.67 -8.09 12.31
C VAL A 130 -9.70 -8.83 13.16
N ASP A 131 -9.44 -8.95 14.46
CA ASP A 131 -10.41 -9.40 15.44
C ASP A 131 -10.78 -8.22 16.34
N GLU A 132 -11.97 -7.66 16.12
CA GLU A 132 -12.44 -6.49 16.84
C GLU A 132 -12.53 -6.70 18.35
N ASN A 133 -12.76 -7.93 18.84
CA ASN A 133 -12.81 -8.21 20.27
C ASN A 133 -11.41 -8.14 20.89
N ILE A 134 -10.41 -8.77 20.25
CA ILE A 134 -9.02 -8.72 20.70
C ILE A 134 -8.49 -7.28 20.63
N ARG A 135 -8.79 -6.58 19.54
CA ARG A 135 -8.40 -5.18 19.35
C ARG A 135 -9.00 -4.27 20.42
N LYS A 136 -10.30 -4.44 20.69
CA LYS A 136 -11.01 -3.69 21.73
C LYS A 136 -10.39 -3.95 23.09
N HIS A 137 -10.11 -5.21 23.43
CA HIS A 137 -9.45 -5.58 24.68
C HIS A 137 -8.14 -4.81 24.91
N TYR A 138 -7.25 -4.77 23.91
CA TYR A 138 -5.99 -4.03 24.06
C TYR A 138 -6.14 -2.50 24.04
N LYS A 139 -7.12 -1.97 23.30
CA LYS A 139 -7.47 -0.54 23.38
C LYS A 139 -7.93 -0.17 24.78
N GLU A 140 -8.79 -0.97 25.41
CA GLU A 140 -9.25 -0.76 26.78
C GLU A 140 -8.10 -0.82 27.81
N LEU A 141 -7.17 -1.78 27.65
CA LEU A 141 -5.97 -1.83 28.49
C LEU A 141 -5.08 -0.60 28.32
N ARG A 142 -4.90 -0.13 27.09
CA ARG A 142 -4.16 1.11 26.81
C ARG A 142 -4.84 2.31 27.45
N ASP A 143 -6.16 2.40 27.36
CA ASP A 143 -6.90 3.55 27.86
C ASP A 143 -6.93 3.58 29.40
N ARG A 144 -6.94 2.40 30.05
CA ARG A 144 -6.91 2.28 31.52
C ARG A 144 -5.51 2.44 32.12
N TYR A 145 -4.48 1.84 31.51
CA TYR A 145 -3.14 1.72 32.12
C TYR A 145 -2.03 2.42 31.34
N GLY A 146 -2.35 3.01 30.19
CA GLY A 146 -1.42 3.75 29.34
C GLY A 146 -0.67 2.88 28.32
N ARG A 147 0.00 3.56 27.39
CA ARG A 147 0.76 2.93 26.28
C ARG A 147 1.94 2.09 26.78
N ALA A 148 2.63 2.57 27.82
CA ALA A 148 3.78 1.88 28.40
C ALA A 148 3.39 0.49 28.97
N TYR A 149 2.19 0.37 29.55
CA TYR A 149 1.68 -0.91 30.03
C TYR A 149 1.50 -1.91 28.90
N VAL A 150 0.82 -1.52 27.81
CA VAL A 150 0.59 -2.39 26.67
C VAL A 150 1.89 -2.75 25.95
N PHE A 151 2.83 -1.80 25.82
CA PHE A 151 4.16 -2.11 25.30
C PHE A 151 4.93 -3.07 26.23
N GLY A 152 4.76 -2.96 27.55
CA GLY A 152 5.31 -3.91 28.52
C GLY A 152 4.74 -5.32 28.34
N LEU A 153 3.47 -5.46 27.98
CA LEU A 153 2.87 -6.75 27.60
C LEU A 153 3.53 -7.30 26.34
N LEU A 154 3.70 -6.48 25.29
CA LEU A 154 4.39 -6.88 24.08
C LEU A 154 5.82 -7.34 24.38
N ARG A 155 6.59 -6.58 25.16
CA ARG A 155 7.97 -6.92 25.51
C ARG A 155 8.10 -8.25 26.24
N LYS A 156 7.11 -8.63 27.04
CA LYS A 156 7.10 -9.93 27.74
C LYS A 156 6.72 -11.09 26.83
N ARG A 157 5.82 -10.88 25.87
CA ARG A 157 5.20 -11.95 25.07
C ARG A 157 5.83 -12.13 23.69
N ASP A 158 6.31 -11.04 23.09
CA ASP A 158 7.01 -10.99 21.81
C ASP A 158 8.17 -9.97 21.89
N PRO A 159 9.30 -10.36 22.50
CA PRO A 159 10.49 -9.51 22.58
C PRO A 159 11.01 -9.10 21.19
N LEU A 160 10.88 -9.98 20.20
CA LEU A 160 11.34 -9.75 18.83
C LEU A 160 10.61 -8.56 18.19
N ALA A 161 9.29 -8.48 18.32
CA ALA A 161 8.53 -7.33 17.84
C ALA A 161 8.79 -6.07 18.70
N ALA A 162 8.90 -6.23 20.02
CA ALA A 162 9.17 -5.11 20.92
C ALA A 162 10.50 -4.40 20.61
N ASP A 163 11.53 -5.13 20.17
CA ASP A 163 12.83 -4.55 19.78
C ASP A 163 12.76 -3.65 18.53
N ARG A 164 11.75 -3.83 17.67
CA ARG A 164 11.62 -3.04 16.43
C ARG A 164 10.52 -1.99 16.47
N LEU A 165 9.49 -2.18 17.29
CA LEU A 165 8.33 -1.30 17.33
C LEU A 165 8.56 -0.13 18.29
N ASN A 166 8.07 1.05 17.91
CA ASN A 166 8.13 2.22 18.77
C ASN A 166 7.09 2.06 19.92
N PRO A 167 7.48 2.20 21.19
CA PRO A 167 6.55 2.11 22.33
C PRO A 167 5.35 3.08 22.25
N ASN A 168 5.52 4.21 21.56
CA ASN A 168 4.47 5.21 21.39
C ASN A 168 3.49 4.89 20.26
N ASP A 169 3.83 3.95 19.37
CA ASP A 169 2.97 3.52 18.26
C ASP A 169 1.99 2.43 18.73
N SER A 170 0.97 2.87 19.48
CA SER A 170 -0.03 1.95 20.03
C SER A 170 -0.77 1.15 18.96
N VAL A 171 -0.88 1.66 17.73
CA VAL A 171 -1.56 0.95 16.64
C VAL A 171 -0.75 -0.28 16.25
N ARG A 172 0.55 -0.12 16.00
CA ARG A 172 1.42 -1.25 15.63
C ARG A 172 1.65 -2.22 16.79
N VAL A 173 1.74 -1.71 18.02
CA VAL A 173 1.89 -2.55 19.21
C VAL A 173 0.65 -3.43 19.42
N ILE A 174 -0.55 -2.84 19.34
CA ILE A 174 -1.80 -3.60 19.45
C ILE A 174 -1.92 -4.63 18.33
N ARG A 175 -1.58 -4.27 17.08
CA ARG A 175 -1.59 -5.22 15.96
C ARG A 175 -0.61 -6.38 16.16
N ALA A 176 0.57 -6.13 16.73
CA ALA A 176 1.53 -7.19 17.02
C ALA A 176 1.01 -8.16 18.08
N LEU A 177 0.40 -7.66 19.15
CA LEU A 177 -0.25 -8.47 20.18
C LEU A 177 -1.46 -9.24 19.64
N GLU A 178 -2.29 -8.60 18.82
CA GLU A 178 -3.45 -9.21 18.16
C GLU A 178 -3.01 -10.40 17.28
N VAL A 179 -2.01 -10.19 16.42
CA VAL A 179 -1.46 -11.28 15.57
C VAL A 179 -0.86 -12.40 16.41
N LEU A 180 -0.16 -12.07 17.50
CA LEU A 180 0.42 -13.06 18.40
C LEU A 180 -0.68 -13.90 19.09
N ASP A 181 -1.77 -13.28 19.54
CA ASP A 181 -2.89 -13.99 20.17
C ASP A 181 -3.60 -14.93 19.20
N GLN A 182 -3.77 -14.51 17.94
CA GLN A 182 -4.49 -15.29 16.94
C GLN A 182 -3.64 -16.42 16.34
N SER A 183 -2.35 -16.16 16.07
CA SER A 183 -1.48 -17.10 15.34
C SER A 183 -0.48 -17.84 16.21
N GLY A 184 -0.24 -17.38 17.44
CA GLY A 184 0.86 -17.84 18.29
C GLY A 184 2.25 -17.47 17.77
N GLN A 185 2.37 -16.74 16.65
CA GLN A 185 3.64 -16.36 16.04
C GLN A 185 3.84 -14.85 16.09
N SER A 186 5.10 -14.42 16.24
CA SER A 186 5.44 -13.00 16.15
C SER A 186 5.09 -12.46 14.78
N ILE A 187 4.50 -11.27 14.73
CA ILE A 187 4.22 -10.59 13.46
C ILE A 187 5.50 -10.48 12.61
N LEU A 188 6.67 -10.24 13.24
CA LEU A 188 7.95 -10.12 12.53
C LEU A 188 8.44 -11.43 11.90
N GLU A 189 8.12 -12.57 12.49
CA GLU A 189 8.43 -13.87 11.89
C GLU A 189 7.59 -14.12 10.65
N LEU A 190 6.29 -13.78 10.71
CA LEU A 190 5.42 -13.81 9.53
C LEU A 190 5.94 -12.89 8.43
N GLN A 191 6.41 -11.68 8.79
CA GLN A 191 7.03 -10.77 7.80
C GLN A 191 8.28 -11.36 7.16
N LYS A 192 9.14 -12.01 7.96
CA LYS A 192 10.36 -12.67 7.45
C LYS A 192 10.03 -13.83 6.52
N LYS A 193 9.02 -14.65 6.85
CA LYS A 193 8.57 -15.79 6.02
C LYS A 193 8.05 -15.35 4.66
N HIS A 194 7.33 -14.23 4.59
CA HIS A 194 6.82 -13.67 3.34
C HIS A 194 7.94 -13.24 2.37
N ARG A 195 9.14 -12.92 2.88
CA ARG A 195 10.33 -12.46 2.13
C ARG A 195 10.15 -11.21 1.25
N PHE A 196 8.94 -10.67 1.12
CA PHE A 196 8.59 -9.60 0.16
C PHE A 196 9.07 -9.90 -1.28
N ALA A 197 9.22 -11.19 -1.60
CA ALA A 197 9.82 -11.67 -2.85
C ALA A 197 8.80 -11.80 -3.99
N ASP A 198 7.52 -11.59 -3.68
CA ASP A 198 6.42 -11.67 -4.63
C ASP A 198 6.22 -10.36 -5.40
N CYS A 199 7.28 -9.95 -6.11
CA CYS A 199 7.21 -8.92 -7.13
C CYS A 199 7.08 -9.62 -8.49
N PRO A 200 5.88 -9.68 -9.09
CA PRO A 200 5.68 -10.19 -10.45
C PRO A 200 6.02 -9.15 -11.52
N TYR A 201 6.51 -7.97 -11.13
CA TYR A 201 6.69 -6.81 -12.00
C TYR A 201 8.16 -6.49 -12.28
N THR A 202 8.42 -5.99 -13.49
CA THR A 202 9.63 -5.26 -13.84
C THR A 202 9.31 -3.76 -13.73
N VAL A 203 9.81 -3.10 -12.69
CA VAL A 203 9.28 -1.79 -12.25
C VAL A 203 10.20 -0.63 -12.62
N LEU A 204 9.65 0.40 -13.28
CA LEU A 204 10.25 1.72 -13.39
C LEU A 204 9.56 2.68 -12.42
N LYS A 205 10.28 3.22 -11.43
CA LYS A 205 9.74 4.21 -10.48
C LYS A 205 10.17 5.61 -10.89
N ILE A 206 9.21 6.51 -11.04
CA ILE A 206 9.42 7.93 -11.36
C ILE A 206 8.93 8.77 -10.19
N GLY A 207 9.83 9.61 -9.66
CA GLY A 207 9.53 10.55 -8.59
C GLY A 207 9.63 11.99 -9.05
N LEU A 208 8.54 12.76 -8.92
CA LEU A 208 8.58 14.21 -9.13
C LEU A 208 9.00 14.90 -7.85
N CYS A 209 10.15 15.57 -7.88
CA CYS A 209 10.56 16.51 -6.84
C CYS A 209 10.26 17.92 -7.34
N VAL A 210 9.52 18.69 -6.54
CA VAL A 210 9.42 20.14 -6.71
C VAL A 210 10.23 20.74 -5.57
N GLU A 211 11.14 21.64 -5.88
CA GLU A 211 11.86 22.40 -4.86
C GLU A 211 10.84 23.15 -4.02
N ARG A 212 10.95 23.05 -2.69
CA ARG A 212 10.12 23.85 -1.80
C ARG A 212 10.76 25.22 -1.74
N ASP A 213 10.09 26.22 -2.30
CA ASP A 213 10.41 27.60 -1.98
C ASP A 213 10.12 27.80 -0.48
N GLU A 214 11.12 28.28 0.27
CA GLU A 214 11.02 28.60 1.71
C GLU A 214 9.96 29.67 2.01
#